data_AF-A0A288GVV4-F1
#
_entry.id   AF-A0A288GVV4-F1
#
_cell.length_a   1.000
_cell.length_b   1.000
_cell.length_c   1.000
_cell.angle_alpha   90.00
_cell.angle_beta   90.00
_cell.angle_gamma   90.00
#
_symmetry.space_group_name_H-M   'P 1'
#
loop_
_entity.id
_entity.type
_entity.pdbx_description
1 polymer ?
#
loop_
_entity_poly.entity_id
_entity_poly.type
_entity_poly.pdbx_seq_one_letter_code
_entity_poly.pdbx_strand_id
1 'polypeptide(L)'
;MKHNWTSIIYDIYTYVYWEPQTIDCLRKGNKKYNNESEMIEALHKREVVFNHICNVFLTSLNTDQITHFFNRIVDGKKYMEDFYRIYVRDLSDVVAFDNVSNPTQPDIFLIGDNNTISIELKIGAKSDQQQILKYAFLHSQEYKKSGIKKNHNLILLGKGGRSNFWKEKYDSVIDLKIKCINDIDQLQTKYLPYKDDIIKMMHELDIHYISYNDWYHYLQEYAIGIGDKKIQKNYNDFMKEIKIRNLL
;
A
#
# COMPACT_ATOMS: atom_id res chain seq x y z
N MET A 1 -16.38 4.00 9.37
CA MET A 1 -15.97 3.98 10.80
C MET A 1 -14.46 4.24 10.87
N LYS A 2 -13.93 5.04 11.82
CA LYS A 2 -12.46 5.11 12.01
C LYS A 2 -11.96 3.70 12.34
N HIS A 3 -11.12 3.10 11.50
CA HIS A 3 -10.43 1.85 11.86
C HIS A 3 -9.56 2.15 13.08
N ASN A 4 -9.98 1.68 14.26
CA ASN A 4 -9.11 1.70 15.43
C ASN A 4 -8.15 0.50 15.34
N TRP A 5 -7.03 0.58 16.04
CA TRP A 5 -6.02 -0.48 16.05
C TRP A 5 -6.60 -1.85 16.42
N THR A 6 -7.65 -1.89 17.24
CA THR A 6 -8.34 -3.12 17.64
C THR A 6 -9.05 -3.79 16.46
N SER A 7 -9.69 -3.03 15.57
CA SER A 7 -10.27 -3.56 14.33
C SER A 7 -9.20 -4.20 13.43
N ILE A 8 -8.03 -3.56 13.28
CA ILE A 8 -6.93 -4.12 12.45
C ILE A 8 -6.42 -5.44 13.06
N ILE A 9 -6.34 -5.52 14.39
CA ILE A 9 -5.98 -6.76 15.10
C ILE A 9 -7.03 -7.85 14.88
N TYR A 10 -8.32 -7.54 15.01
CA TYR A 10 -9.38 -8.51 14.70
C TYR A 10 -9.37 -8.95 13.26
N ASP A 11 -9.01 -8.07 12.32
CA ASP A 11 -8.84 -8.46 10.92
C ASP A 11 -7.67 -9.42 10.73
N ILE A 12 -6.55 -9.22 11.42
CA ILE A 12 -5.43 -10.18 11.42
C ILE A 12 -5.91 -11.53 11.94
N TYR A 13 -6.57 -11.56 13.10
CA TYR A 13 -7.12 -12.80 13.68
C TYR A 13 -8.12 -13.47 12.74
N THR A 14 -9.00 -12.69 12.13
CA THR A 14 -10.02 -13.15 11.18
C THR A 14 -9.37 -13.75 9.94
N TYR A 15 -8.39 -13.07 9.33
CA TYR A 15 -7.64 -13.59 8.20
C TYR A 15 -6.94 -14.91 8.54
N VAL A 16 -6.24 -14.94 9.69
CA VAL A 16 -5.52 -16.13 10.17
C VAL A 16 -6.47 -17.28 10.48
N TYR A 17 -7.68 -16.98 10.97
CA TYR A 17 -8.75 -17.96 11.25
C TYR A 17 -9.42 -18.49 9.98
N TRP A 18 -9.77 -17.63 9.02
CA TRP A 18 -10.45 -18.02 7.78
C TRP A 18 -9.52 -18.60 6.73
N GLU A 19 -8.24 -18.23 6.76
CA GLU A 19 -7.21 -18.78 5.90
C GLU A 19 -6.15 -19.53 6.72
N PRO A 20 -6.52 -20.60 7.45
CA PRO A 20 -5.56 -21.32 8.30
C PRO A 20 -4.46 -22.01 7.47
N GLN A 21 -4.65 -22.19 6.16
CA GLN A 21 -3.60 -22.57 5.22
C GLN A 21 -2.44 -21.55 5.14
N THR A 22 -2.66 -20.30 5.53
CA THR A 22 -1.61 -19.27 5.59
C THR A 22 -0.65 -19.52 6.75
N ILE A 23 -1.09 -20.27 7.76
CA ILE A 23 -0.31 -20.88 8.83
C ILE A 23 0.02 -22.36 8.53
N ASP A 24 -0.04 -22.78 7.26
CA ASP A 24 0.20 -24.17 6.80
C ASP A 24 -0.67 -25.28 7.44
N CYS A 25 -1.69 -24.95 8.25
CA CYS A 25 -2.47 -25.97 8.96
C CYS A 25 -3.30 -26.89 8.04
N LEU A 26 -3.60 -26.48 6.80
CA LEU A 26 -4.50 -27.21 5.88
C LEU A 26 -3.96 -27.48 4.47
N ARG A 27 -2.72 -27.09 4.13
CA ARG A 27 -2.15 -27.43 2.81
C ARG A 27 -1.75 -28.90 2.78
N LYS A 28 -2.30 -29.66 1.83
CA LYS A 28 -1.90 -31.06 1.53
C LYS A 28 -0.40 -31.11 1.23
N GLY A 29 0.40 -31.54 2.21
CA GLY A 29 1.85 -31.68 2.06
C GLY A 29 2.66 -31.13 3.24
N ASN A 30 2.45 -31.71 4.43
CA ASN A 30 3.35 -31.76 5.60
C ASN A 30 4.43 -30.67 5.75
N LYS A 31 4.05 -29.53 6.35
CA LYS A 31 4.86 -28.88 7.39
C LYS A 31 3.90 -28.35 8.45
N LYS A 32 3.69 -29.12 9.52
CA LYS A 32 3.16 -28.55 10.77
C LYS A 32 4.31 -27.78 11.40
N TYR A 33 4.08 -26.54 11.81
CA TYR A 33 5.05 -25.84 12.66
C TYR A 33 5.17 -26.60 13.98
N ASN A 34 6.40 -26.91 14.39
CA ASN A 34 6.65 -27.73 15.57
C ASN A 34 6.58 -26.91 16.87
N ASN A 35 6.61 -25.58 16.76
CA ASN A 35 6.57 -24.65 17.88
C ASN A 35 6.09 -23.25 17.43
N GLU A 36 5.83 -22.40 18.42
CA GLU A 36 5.40 -21.01 18.23
C GLU A 36 6.43 -20.19 17.42
N SER A 37 7.72 -20.37 17.67
CA SER A 37 8.78 -19.62 16.97
C SER A 37 8.77 -19.88 15.46
N GLU A 38 8.60 -21.13 15.03
CA GLU A 38 8.48 -21.51 13.62
C GLU A 38 7.23 -20.88 12.97
N MET A 39 6.11 -20.86 13.70
CA MET A 39 4.86 -20.23 13.25
C MET A 39 5.04 -18.71 13.09
N ILE A 40 5.66 -18.05 14.07
CA ILE A 40 5.94 -16.61 14.03
C ILE A 40 6.87 -16.27 12.85
N GLU A 41 7.93 -17.07 12.63
CA GLU A 41 8.82 -16.87 11.49
C GLU A 41 8.09 -17.02 10.16
N ALA A 42 7.14 -17.95 10.05
CA ALA A 42 6.30 -18.08 8.87
C ALA A 42 5.40 -16.87 8.65
N LEU A 43 4.79 -16.33 9.72
CA LEU A 43 3.97 -15.10 9.64
C LEU A 43 4.80 -13.87 9.22
N HIS A 44 6.06 -13.78 9.65
CA HIS A 44 6.98 -12.72 9.20
C HIS A 44 7.23 -12.74 7.68
N LYS A 45 7.09 -13.89 7.03
CA LYS A 45 7.27 -14.01 5.56
C LYS A 45 6.00 -13.67 4.77
N ARG A 46 4.86 -13.42 5.44
CA ARG A 46 3.57 -13.15 4.77
C ARG A 46 3.38 -11.65 4.52
N GLU A 47 3.11 -11.31 3.26
CA GLU A 47 2.79 -9.94 2.81
C GLU A 47 1.55 -9.39 3.51
N VAL A 48 0.45 -10.15 3.54
CA VAL A 48 -0.82 -9.71 4.16
C VAL A 48 -0.62 -9.30 5.63
N VAL A 49 0.16 -10.08 6.40
CA VAL A 49 0.45 -9.78 7.81
C VAL A 49 1.24 -8.48 7.93
N PHE A 50 2.23 -8.27 7.06
CA PHE A 50 3.00 -7.03 7.07
C PHE A 50 2.14 -5.83 6.67
N ASN A 51 1.25 -5.96 5.68
CA ASN A 51 0.34 -4.90 5.27
C ASN A 51 -0.53 -4.45 6.46
N HIS A 52 -0.99 -5.40 7.29
CA HIS A 52 -1.70 -5.06 8.53
C HIS A 52 -0.83 -4.30 9.54
N ILE A 53 0.42 -4.71 9.74
CA ILE A 53 1.34 -4.02 10.65
C ILE A 53 1.62 -2.60 10.14
N CYS A 54 1.84 -2.42 8.83
CA CYS A 54 1.96 -1.11 8.21
C CYS A 54 0.71 -0.26 8.45
N ASN A 55 -0.48 -0.85 8.35
CA ASN A 55 -1.75 -0.17 8.63
C ASN A 55 -1.85 0.28 10.10
N VAL A 56 -1.49 -0.58 11.06
CA VAL A 56 -1.44 -0.19 12.48
C VAL A 56 -0.44 0.94 12.70
N PHE A 57 0.75 0.84 12.12
CA PHE A 57 1.78 1.86 12.25
C PHE A 57 1.29 3.21 11.70
N LEU A 58 0.84 3.26 10.45
CA LEU A 58 0.42 4.50 9.81
C LEU A 58 -0.80 5.13 10.48
N THR A 59 -1.78 4.33 10.92
CA THR A 59 -2.96 4.84 11.65
C THR A 59 -2.62 5.36 13.05
N SER A 60 -1.47 4.97 13.61
CA SER A 60 -0.97 5.51 14.87
C SER A 60 -0.27 6.86 14.73
N LEU A 61 0.05 7.27 13.50
CA LEU A 61 0.72 8.54 13.22
C LEU A 61 -0.28 9.69 13.20
N ASN A 62 0.16 10.86 13.64
CA ASN A 62 -0.58 12.10 13.46
C ASN A 62 -0.39 12.66 12.04
N THR A 63 -1.19 13.68 11.70
CA THR A 63 -1.13 14.32 10.37
C THR A 63 0.27 14.83 10.03
N ASP A 64 0.96 15.50 10.97
CA ASP A 64 2.29 16.06 10.73
C ASP A 64 3.31 14.98 10.39
N GLN A 65 3.24 13.84 11.07
CA GLN A 65 4.08 12.67 10.83
C GLN A 65 3.82 12.05 9.45
N ILE A 66 2.54 11.90 9.09
CA ILE A 66 2.11 11.38 7.80
C ILE A 66 2.58 12.30 6.67
N THR A 67 2.34 13.61 6.81
CA THR A 67 2.73 14.61 5.83
C THR A 67 4.25 14.67 5.68
N HIS A 68 5.01 14.68 6.78
CA HIS A 68 6.47 14.64 6.72
C HIS A 68 6.97 13.39 5.99
N PHE A 69 6.38 12.24 6.31
CA PHE A 69 6.72 10.97 5.71
C PHE A 69 6.50 10.98 4.19
N PHE A 70 5.32 11.37 3.72
CA PHE A 70 5.00 11.34 2.29
C PHE A 70 5.68 12.46 1.50
N ASN A 71 5.88 13.64 2.07
CA ASN A 71 6.59 14.74 1.39
C ASN A 71 8.03 14.38 1.01
N ARG A 72 8.66 13.45 1.75
CA ARG A 72 9.99 12.94 1.41
C ARG A 72 9.98 11.94 0.26
N ILE A 73 8.91 11.15 0.12
CA ILE A 73 8.81 10.09 -0.91
C ILE A 73 8.42 10.66 -2.27
N VAL A 74 7.54 11.66 -2.30
CA VAL A 74 6.96 12.20 -3.53
C VAL A 74 7.85 13.32 -4.15
N ASP A 75 9.16 13.22 -3.92
CA ASP A 75 10.25 13.94 -4.59
C ASP A 75 10.14 15.47 -4.61
N GLY A 76 10.27 16.10 -3.44
CA GLY A 76 10.58 17.54 -3.30
C GLY A 76 9.48 18.52 -3.74
N LYS A 77 8.38 18.03 -4.33
CA LYS A 77 7.16 18.80 -4.46
C LYS A 77 6.66 19.08 -3.04
N LYS A 78 6.65 20.36 -2.65
CA LYS A 78 6.00 20.82 -1.42
C LYS A 78 4.51 20.51 -1.53
N TYR A 79 4.11 19.28 -1.26
CA TYR A 79 2.72 19.01 -0.96
C TYR A 79 2.45 19.76 0.34
N MET A 80 1.64 20.80 0.16
CA MET A 80 1.19 21.69 1.22
C MET A 80 0.60 20.86 2.36
N GLU A 81 0.64 21.40 3.57
CA GLU A 81 0.00 20.85 4.76
C GLU A 81 -1.36 20.24 4.40
N ASP A 82 -1.39 18.91 4.30
CA ASP A 82 -2.58 18.19 3.88
C ASP A 82 -3.06 17.35 5.07
N PHE A 83 -4.36 17.42 5.35
CA PHE A 83 -4.96 16.68 6.44
C PHE A 83 -5.39 15.30 5.97
N TYR A 84 -4.40 14.41 5.85
CA TYR A 84 -4.63 13.06 5.38
C TYR A 84 -5.54 12.24 6.31
N ARG A 85 -6.58 11.66 5.71
CA ARG A 85 -7.33 10.54 6.28
C ARG A 85 -6.82 9.25 5.69
N ILE A 86 -6.39 8.33 6.55
CA ILE A 86 -5.96 6.99 6.15
C ILE A 86 -7.18 6.08 6.10
N TYR A 87 -7.35 5.42 4.96
CA TYR A 87 -8.32 4.37 4.74
C TYR A 87 -7.59 3.05 4.53
N VAL A 88 -8.03 2.06 5.30
CA VAL A 88 -7.47 0.71 5.28
C VAL A 88 -8.60 -0.21 4.85
N ARG A 89 -8.50 -0.79 3.66
CA ARG A 89 -9.42 -1.81 3.07
C ARG A 89 -10.83 -1.33 2.73
N ASP A 90 -11.52 -0.63 3.62
CA ASP A 90 -12.85 -0.12 3.33
C ASP A 90 -12.78 1.27 2.69
N LEU A 91 -13.20 1.33 1.43
CA LEU A 91 -13.24 2.54 0.62
C LEU A 91 -14.67 2.90 0.20
N SER A 92 -15.70 2.19 0.68
CA SER A 92 -17.08 2.43 0.25
C SER A 92 -17.53 3.85 0.52
N ASP A 93 -17.01 4.48 1.58
CA ASP A 93 -17.34 5.85 1.98
C ASP A 93 -16.68 6.90 1.08
N VAL A 94 -15.63 6.54 0.33
CA VAL A 94 -14.77 7.51 -0.36
C VAL A 94 -14.52 7.24 -1.83
N VAL A 95 -14.87 6.04 -2.31
CA VAL A 95 -14.80 5.66 -3.72
C VAL A 95 -16.18 5.25 -4.21
N ALA A 96 -16.55 5.68 -5.41
CA ALA A 96 -17.77 5.24 -6.08
C ALA A 96 -17.51 3.89 -6.77
N PHE A 97 -17.92 2.78 -6.18
CA PHE A 97 -17.74 1.45 -6.80
C PHE A 97 -18.93 0.98 -7.63
N ASP A 98 -19.69 1.91 -8.19
CA ASP A 98 -20.92 1.61 -8.93
C ASP A 98 -20.70 0.44 -9.90
N ASN A 99 -21.47 -0.62 -9.74
CA ASN A 99 -21.46 -1.81 -10.60
C ASN A 99 -20.14 -2.61 -10.68
N VAL A 100 -19.16 -2.36 -9.81
CA VAL A 100 -17.93 -3.18 -9.72
C VAL A 100 -17.99 -4.06 -8.48
N SER A 101 -18.27 -5.35 -8.68
CA SER A 101 -18.20 -6.33 -7.59
C SER A 101 -16.74 -6.57 -7.18
N ASN A 102 -16.47 -6.56 -5.87
CA ASN A 102 -15.14 -6.77 -5.27
C ASN A 102 -14.06 -5.90 -5.94
N PRO A 103 -14.15 -4.57 -5.83
CA PRO A 103 -13.15 -3.67 -6.38
C PRO A 103 -11.78 -3.91 -5.76
N THR A 104 -10.73 -3.54 -6.48
CA THR A 104 -9.36 -3.62 -5.95
C THR A 104 -9.22 -2.78 -4.70
N GLN A 105 -8.73 -3.39 -3.63
CA GLN A 105 -8.39 -2.71 -2.40
C GLN A 105 -6.88 -2.42 -2.43
N PRO A 106 -6.48 -1.16 -2.22
CA PRO A 106 -5.08 -0.82 -2.04
C PRO A 106 -4.60 -1.33 -0.68
N ASP A 107 -3.29 -1.53 -0.51
CA ASP A 107 -2.77 -1.90 0.81
C ASP A 107 -2.99 -0.76 1.82
N ILE A 108 -2.72 0.46 1.38
CA ILE A 108 -3.00 1.71 2.10
C ILE A 108 -3.55 2.75 1.12
N PHE A 109 -4.58 3.48 1.52
CA PHE A 109 -5.11 4.63 0.79
C PHE A 109 -5.17 5.86 1.69
N LEU A 110 -4.68 6.99 1.23
CA LEU A 110 -4.75 8.27 1.93
C LEU A 110 -5.47 9.29 1.08
N ILE A 111 -6.39 10.01 1.69
CA ILE A 111 -7.10 11.11 1.05
C ILE A 111 -6.86 12.36 1.89
N GLY A 112 -6.20 13.32 1.26
CA GLY A 112 -6.12 14.69 1.70
C GLY A 112 -7.06 15.60 0.90
N ASP A 113 -6.98 16.87 1.22
CA ASP A 113 -7.65 17.99 0.55
C ASP A 113 -7.06 18.20 -0.85
N ASN A 114 -5.75 18.07 -1.00
CA ASN A 114 -5.04 18.34 -2.25
C ASN A 114 -4.50 17.07 -2.94
N ASN A 115 -4.36 15.98 -2.19
CA ASN A 115 -3.70 14.78 -2.66
C ASN A 115 -4.48 13.52 -2.35
N THR A 116 -4.43 12.57 -3.28
CA THR A 116 -4.86 11.19 -3.05
C THR A 116 -3.65 10.30 -3.27
N ILE A 117 -3.27 9.52 -2.25
CA ILE A 117 -2.09 8.65 -2.26
C ILE A 117 -2.56 7.21 -2.09
N SER A 118 -2.12 6.33 -2.98
CA SER A 118 -2.22 4.89 -2.80
C SER A 118 -0.84 4.28 -2.60
N ILE A 119 -0.78 3.19 -1.84
CA ILE A 119 0.46 2.44 -1.63
C ILE A 119 0.21 0.98 -1.95
N GLU A 120 1.08 0.40 -2.78
CA GLU A 120 1.19 -1.04 -3.03
C GLU A 120 2.49 -1.54 -2.41
N LEU A 121 2.37 -2.50 -1.49
CA LEU A 121 3.47 -3.13 -0.77
C LEU A 121 3.79 -4.48 -1.41
N LYS A 122 5.09 -4.76 -1.59
CA LYS A 122 5.55 -6.08 -2.02
C LYS A 122 6.72 -6.56 -1.20
N ILE A 123 6.59 -7.70 -0.53
CA ILE A 123 7.71 -8.34 0.20
C ILE A 123 8.55 -9.21 -0.75
N GLY A 124 7.87 -10.08 -1.51
CA GLY A 124 8.54 -11.06 -2.38
C GLY A 124 7.78 -11.38 -3.66
N ALA A 125 6.48 -11.12 -3.71
CA ALA A 125 5.74 -11.17 -4.96
C ALA A 125 6.08 -9.96 -5.82
N LYS A 126 6.01 -10.14 -7.13
CA LYS A 126 6.18 -9.05 -8.09
C LYS A 126 4.80 -8.54 -8.52
N SER A 127 4.67 -7.23 -8.67
CA SER A 127 3.46 -6.62 -9.23
C SER A 127 3.37 -6.91 -10.73
N ASP A 128 2.13 -6.93 -11.22
CA ASP A 128 1.81 -6.91 -12.64
C ASP A 128 1.30 -5.52 -13.06
N GLN A 129 1.26 -5.30 -14.37
CA GLN A 129 0.75 -4.06 -14.96
C GLN A 129 -0.75 -3.83 -14.74
N GLN A 130 -1.55 -4.89 -14.62
CA GLN A 130 -2.99 -4.76 -14.41
C GLN A 130 -3.30 -4.14 -13.05
N GLN A 131 -2.44 -4.37 -12.07
CA GLN A 131 -2.53 -3.72 -10.76
C GLN A 131 -2.49 -2.19 -10.87
N ILE A 132 -1.69 -1.64 -11.77
CA ILE A 132 -1.59 -0.17 -11.97
C ILE A 132 -2.85 0.40 -12.59
N LEU A 133 -3.43 -0.30 -13.56
CA LEU A 133 -4.73 0.08 -14.13
C LEU A 133 -5.85 0.08 -13.08
N LYS A 134 -5.82 -0.87 -12.13
CA LYS A 134 -6.77 -0.90 -11.00
C LYS A 134 -6.58 0.28 -10.05
N TYR A 135 -5.35 0.73 -9.82
CA TYR A 135 -5.09 1.95 -9.05
C TYR A 135 -5.56 3.21 -9.79
N ALA A 136 -5.35 3.31 -11.10
CA ALA A 136 -5.90 4.40 -11.90
C ALA A 136 -7.43 4.41 -11.86
N PHE A 137 -8.08 3.25 -11.95
CA PHE A 137 -9.52 3.13 -11.69
C PHE A 137 -9.89 3.63 -10.29
N LEU A 138 -9.17 3.21 -9.27
CA LEU A 138 -9.47 3.60 -7.89
C LEU A 138 -9.42 5.12 -7.70
N HIS A 139 -8.39 5.77 -8.22
CA HIS A 139 -8.23 7.22 -8.14
C HIS A 139 -9.29 7.97 -8.96
N SER A 140 -9.67 7.45 -10.14
CA SER A 140 -10.73 8.08 -10.95
C SER A 140 -12.09 8.01 -10.24
N GLN A 141 -12.37 6.91 -9.55
CA GLN A 141 -13.61 6.74 -8.79
C GLN A 141 -13.63 7.53 -7.48
N GLU A 142 -12.48 7.78 -6.84
CA GLU A 142 -12.38 8.76 -5.73
C GLU A 142 -12.70 10.17 -6.24
N TYR A 143 -12.09 10.58 -7.37
CA TYR A 143 -12.33 11.89 -7.97
C TYR A 143 -13.81 12.09 -8.33
N LYS A 144 -14.47 11.08 -8.92
CA LYS A 144 -15.91 11.17 -9.23
C LYS A 144 -16.78 11.34 -7.99
N LYS A 145 -16.41 10.66 -6.89
CA LYS A 145 -17.19 10.73 -5.65
C LYS A 145 -16.97 12.04 -4.90
N SER A 146 -15.74 12.52 -4.84
CA SER A 146 -15.42 13.77 -4.14
C SER A 146 -15.76 15.01 -4.97
N GLY A 147 -15.66 14.93 -6.30
CA GLY A 147 -15.80 16.07 -7.22
C GLY A 147 -14.64 17.06 -7.14
N ILE A 148 -13.58 16.74 -6.40
CA ILE A 148 -12.47 17.65 -6.11
C ILE A 148 -11.24 17.19 -6.87
N LYS A 149 -10.68 18.07 -7.72
CA LYS A 149 -9.46 17.77 -8.46
C LYS A 149 -8.24 17.79 -7.52
N LYS A 150 -7.52 16.67 -7.45
CA LYS A 150 -6.38 16.44 -6.57
C LYS A 150 -5.17 15.96 -7.37
N ASN A 151 -3.98 15.99 -6.77
CA ASN A 151 -2.85 15.23 -7.30
C ASN A 151 -3.00 13.77 -6.90
N HIS A 152 -2.88 12.88 -7.88
CA HIS A 152 -3.03 11.45 -7.69
C HIS A 152 -1.64 10.80 -7.68
N ASN A 153 -1.28 10.16 -6.57
CA ASN A 153 0.04 9.53 -6.39
C ASN A 153 -0.12 8.04 -6.08
N LEU A 154 0.70 7.21 -6.71
CA LEU A 154 0.85 5.79 -6.41
C LEU A 154 2.28 5.53 -5.96
N ILE A 155 2.45 5.05 -4.73
CA ILE A 155 3.74 4.68 -4.16
C ILE A 155 3.89 3.16 -4.21
N LEU A 156 4.93 2.71 -4.90
CA LEU A 156 5.30 1.30 -5.00
C LEU A 156 6.45 1.04 -4.03
N LEU A 157 6.18 0.25 -3.00
CA LEU A 157 7.14 -0.01 -1.93
C LEU A 157 7.53 -1.49 -1.95
N GLY A 158 8.81 -1.76 -2.22
CA GLY A 158 9.30 -3.12 -2.32
C GLY A 158 10.80 -3.26 -2.09
N LYS A 159 11.30 -4.49 -2.21
CA LYS A 159 12.72 -4.81 -1.99
C LYS A 159 13.58 -4.49 -3.23
N GLY A 160 14.78 -3.94 -2.99
CA GLY A 160 15.79 -3.70 -4.03
C GLY A 160 15.51 -2.44 -4.85
N GLY A 161 15.73 -2.50 -6.16
CA GLY A 161 15.45 -1.40 -7.08
C GLY A 161 14.11 -1.54 -7.81
N ARG A 162 13.65 -0.46 -8.45
CA ARG A 162 12.37 -0.41 -9.20
C ARG A 162 12.14 -1.58 -10.14
N SER A 163 13.18 -2.03 -10.85
CA SER A 163 13.09 -3.16 -11.80
C SER A 163 12.77 -4.51 -11.13
N ASN A 164 13.03 -4.66 -9.83
CA ASN A 164 12.70 -5.87 -9.06
C ASN A 164 11.23 -5.92 -8.65
N PHE A 165 10.53 -4.78 -8.65
CA PHE A 165 9.12 -4.70 -8.27
C PHE A 165 8.20 -5.40 -9.28
N TRP A 166 8.63 -5.49 -10.53
CA TRP A 166 7.80 -5.93 -11.64
C TRP A 166 8.18 -7.32 -12.15
N LYS A 167 7.18 -8.07 -12.64
CA LYS A 167 7.42 -9.30 -13.43
C LYS A 167 8.06 -8.93 -14.76
N GLU A 168 7.46 -7.96 -15.45
CA GLU A 168 7.94 -7.35 -16.67
C GLU A 168 8.96 -6.25 -16.32
N LYS A 169 10.18 -6.32 -16.86
CA LYS A 169 11.18 -5.28 -16.58
C LYS A 169 10.84 -4.03 -17.40
N TYR A 170 10.54 -2.92 -16.71
CA TYR A 170 10.33 -1.61 -17.32
C TYR A 170 11.53 -0.69 -17.10
N ASP A 171 11.99 -0.05 -18.18
CA ASP A 171 13.13 0.87 -18.16
C ASP A 171 12.78 2.23 -17.55
N SER A 172 11.52 2.64 -17.62
CA SER A 172 11.00 3.87 -16.99
C SER A 172 9.54 3.77 -16.54
N VAL A 173 9.10 4.71 -15.70
CA VAL A 173 7.66 4.87 -15.35
C VAL A 173 6.83 5.25 -16.58
N ILE A 174 7.42 5.99 -17.52
CA ILE A 174 6.74 6.37 -18.77
C ILE A 174 6.45 5.11 -19.60
N ASP A 175 7.44 4.23 -19.74
CA ASP A 175 7.27 2.96 -20.48
C ASP A 175 6.21 2.06 -19.84
N LEU A 176 6.21 1.98 -18.50
CA LEU A 176 5.17 1.29 -17.74
C LEU A 176 3.77 1.86 -18.07
N LYS A 177 3.61 3.18 -18.00
CA LYS A 177 2.31 3.82 -18.29
C LYS A 177 1.84 3.56 -19.71
N ILE A 178 2.72 3.73 -20.70
CA ILE A 178 2.43 3.45 -22.11
C ILE A 178 1.97 2.01 -22.27
N LYS A 179 2.70 1.06 -21.66
CA LYS A 179 2.35 -0.36 -21.74
C LYS A 179 1.00 -0.66 -21.10
N CYS A 180 0.73 -0.10 -19.91
CA CYS A 180 -0.56 -0.25 -19.24
C CYS A 180 -1.72 0.26 -20.11
N ILE A 181 -1.58 1.44 -20.73
CA ILE A 181 -2.62 2.03 -21.59
C ILE A 181 -2.85 1.16 -22.83
N ASN A 182 -1.78 0.69 -23.49
CA ASN A 182 -1.89 -0.17 -24.67
C ASN A 182 -2.55 -1.52 -24.36
N ASP A 183 -2.35 -2.05 -23.16
CA ASP A 183 -2.88 -3.35 -22.73
C ASP A 183 -4.19 -3.22 -21.93
N ILE A 184 -4.85 -2.06 -21.92
CA ILE A 184 -6.04 -1.82 -21.10
C ILE A 184 -7.22 -2.76 -21.42
N ASP A 185 -7.32 -3.23 -22.66
CA ASP A 185 -8.35 -4.18 -23.08
C ASP A 185 -8.14 -5.59 -22.47
N GLN A 186 -6.97 -5.85 -21.88
CA GLN A 186 -6.70 -7.08 -21.13
C GLN A 186 -7.15 -6.99 -19.66
N LEU A 187 -7.60 -5.81 -19.21
CA LEU A 187 -8.13 -5.64 -17.87
C LEU A 187 -9.43 -6.45 -17.70
N GLN A 188 -9.72 -6.88 -16.48
CA GLN A 188 -10.94 -7.64 -16.20
C GLN A 188 -12.18 -6.90 -16.70
N THR A 189 -13.11 -7.62 -17.32
CA THR A 189 -14.30 -7.06 -17.99
C THR A 189 -15.08 -6.07 -17.16
N LYS A 190 -15.11 -6.24 -15.82
CA LYS A 190 -15.79 -5.34 -14.89
C LYS A 190 -15.23 -3.90 -14.87
N TYR A 191 -13.99 -3.69 -15.32
CA TYR A 191 -13.35 -2.37 -15.38
C TYR A 191 -13.41 -1.74 -16.78
N LEU A 192 -13.68 -2.52 -17.83
CA LEU A 192 -13.72 -2.02 -19.21
C LEU A 192 -14.76 -0.91 -19.45
N PRO A 193 -15.92 -0.85 -18.77
CA PRO A 193 -16.83 0.30 -18.86
C PRO A 193 -16.21 1.63 -18.45
N TYR A 194 -15.09 1.60 -17.71
CA TYR A 194 -14.38 2.76 -17.19
C TYR A 194 -13.08 3.05 -17.94
N LYS A 195 -12.87 2.43 -19.11
CA LYS A 195 -11.62 2.52 -19.90
C LYS A 195 -11.15 3.96 -20.08
N ASP A 196 -12.03 4.86 -20.49
CA ASP A 196 -11.66 6.26 -20.77
C ASP A 196 -11.23 7.01 -19.50
N ASP A 197 -11.92 6.77 -18.38
CA ASP A 197 -11.56 7.35 -17.08
C ASP A 197 -10.22 6.82 -16.58
N ILE A 198 -9.97 5.53 -16.77
CA ILE A 198 -8.70 4.89 -16.41
C ILE A 198 -7.57 5.47 -17.25
N ILE A 199 -7.72 5.60 -18.57
CA ILE A 199 -6.70 6.20 -19.44
C ILE A 199 -6.40 7.63 -19.03
N LYS A 200 -7.45 8.44 -18.80
CA LYS A 200 -7.29 9.81 -18.33
C LYS A 200 -6.51 9.84 -17.01
N MET A 201 -6.89 9.01 -16.04
CA MET A 201 -6.22 8.94 -14.75
C MET A 201 -4.77 8.44 -14.86
N MET A 202 -4.48 7.51 -15.78
CA MET A 202 -3.10 7.04 -16.02
C MET A 202 -2.18 8.19 -16.48
N HIS A 203 -2.69 9.16 -17.23
CA HIS A 203 -1.92 10.35 -17.58
C HIS A 203 -1.64 11.25 -16.38
N GLU A 204 -2.59 11.37 -15.45
CA GLU A 204 -2.51 12.23 -14.26
C GLU A 204 -1.81 11.58 -13.05
N LEU A 205 -1.74 10.24 -12.99
CA LEU A 205 -1.24 9.48 -11.84
C LEU A 205 0.29 9.54 -11.73
N ASP A 206 0.84 10.23 -10.74
CA ASP A 206 2.27 10.23 -10.46
C ASP A 206 2.68 8.90 -9.77
N ILE A 207 3.58 8.13 -10.38
CA ILE A 207 4.00 6.81 -9.87
C ILE A 207 5.42 6.91 -9.31
N HIS A 208 5.56 6.59 -8.04
CA HIS A 208 6.81 6.64 -7.28
C HIS A 208 7.25 5.24 -6.88
N TYR A 209 8.56 5.04 -6.79
CA TYR A 209 9.14 3.82 -6.23
C TYR A 209 9.99 4.19 -5.01
N ILE A 210 9.83 3.43 -3.94
CA ILE A 210 10.67 3.53 -2.74
C ILE A 210 11.10 2.11 -2.33
N SER A 211 12.39 1.94 -2.04
CA SER A 211 12.87 0.68 -1.50
C SER A 211 12.58 0.57 0.00
N TYR A 212 12.47 -0.64 0.55
CA TYR A 212 12.42 -0.81 2.01
C TYR A 212 13.65 -0.22 2.72
N ASN A 213 14.81 -0.20 2.07
CA ASN A 213 16.01 0.39 2.62
C ASN A 213 15.87 1.92 2.74
N ASP A 214 15.40 2.57 1.69
CA ASP A 214 15.14 4.03 1.71
C ASP A 214 14.05 4.38 2.72
N TRP A 215 12.98 3.57 2.76
CA TRP A 215 11.92 3.75 3.76
C TRP A 215 12.46 3.65 5.18
N TYR A 216 13.28 2.63 5.46
CA TYR A 216 13.90 2.44 6.76
C TYR A 216 14.78 3.64 7.16
N HIS A 217 15.60 4.15 6.25
CA HIS A 217 16.42 5.33 6.53
C HIS A 217 15.58 6.57 6.83
N TYR A 218 14.49 6.81 6.11
CA TYR A 218 13.58 7.92 6.39
C TYR A 218 12.93 7.80 7.77
N LEU A 219 12.48 6.61 8.14
CA LEU A 219 11.92 6.34 9.46
C LEU A 219 12.96 6.58 10.56
N GLN A 220 14.21 6.16 10.32
CA GLN A 220 15.31 6.31 11.27
C GLN A 220 15.66 7.79 11.49
N GLU A 221 15.83 8.56 10.41
CA GLU A 221 16.10 10.00 10.47
C GLU A 221 15.02 10.74 11.25
N TYR A 222 13.75 10.43 10.96
CA TYR A 222 12.64 11.04 11.66
C TYR A 222 12.61 10.66 13.15
N ALA A 223 12.81 9.38 13.47
CA ALA A 223 12.83 8.88 14.85
C ALA A 223 13.91 9.52 15.72
N ILE A 224 15.06 9.92 15.14
CA ILE A 224 16.13 10.64 15.85
C ILE A 224 15.70 12.07 16.21
N GLY A 225 14.93 12.72 15.33
CA GLY A 225 14.45 14.09 15.53
C GLY A 225 13.27 14.23 16.50
N ILE A 226 12.63 13.11 16.89
CA ILE A 226 11.48 13.11 17.78
C ILE A 226 11.91 13.16 19.25
N GLY A 227 11.50 14.22 19.96
CA GLY A 227 11.71 14.33 21.41
C GLY A 227 10.77 13.44 22.25
N ASP A 228 9.65 13.00 21.71
CA ASP A 228 8.69 12.13 22.38
C ASP A 228 9.14 10.65 22.36
N LYS A 229 9.49 10.12 23.52
CA LYS A 229 9.95 8.72 23.69
C LYS A 229 8.94 7.66 23.26
N LYS A 230 7.63 7.92 23.41
CA LYS A 230 6.58 6.96 23.03
C LYS A 230 6.49 6.87 21.51
N ILE A 231 6.51 8.02 20.84
CA ILE A 231 6.51 8.06 19.38
C ILE A 231 7.79 7.42 18.84
N GLN A 232 8.95 7.77 19.39
CA GLN A 232 10.23 7.18 19.01
C GLN A 232 10.22 5.65 19.17
N LYS A 233 9.62 5.14 20.25
CA LYS A 233 9.44 3.69 20.44
C LYS A 233 8.60 3.06 19.32
N ASN A 234 7.47 3.66 18.93
CA ASN A 234 6.63 3.14 17.85
C ASN A 234 7.41 3.01 16.52
N TYR A 235 8.21 4.03 16.17
CA TYR A 235 9.07 3.98 14.99
C TYR A 235 10.12 2.86 15.10
N ASN A 236 10.78 2.73 16.26
CA ASN A 236 11.78 1.70 16.50
C ASN A 236 11.18 0.28 16.42
N ASP A 237 9.99 0.08 16.98
CA ASP A 237 9.29 -1.21 16.93
C ASP A 237 8.89 -1.57 15.49
N PHE A 238 8.40 -0.60 14.70
CA PHE A 238 8.10 -0.81 13.28
C PHE A 238 9.37 -1.07 12.44
N MET A 239 10.45 -0.32 12.69
CA MET A 239 11.75 -0.55 12.04
C MET A 239 12.34 -1.94 12.36
N LYS A 240 12.07 -2.47 13.56
CA LYS A 240 12.44 -3.83 13.93
C LYS A 240 11.69 -4.87 13.09
N GLU A 241 10.41 -4.65 12.80
CA GLU A 241 9.64 -5.52 11.90
C GLU A 241 10.23 -5.56 10.49
N ILE A 242 10.66 -4.41 9.94
CA ILE A 242 11.32 -4.36 8.62
C ILE A 242 12.58 -5.24 8.62
N LYS A 243 13.40 -5.16 9.69
CA LYS A 243 14.62 -5.96 9.83
C LYS A 243 14.35 -7.44 9.98
N ILE A 244 13.44 -7.83 10.87
CA ILE A 244 13.11 -9.24 11.13
C ILE A 244 12.64 -9.95 9.86
N ARG A 245 11.98 -9.20 8.97
CA ARG A 245 11.46 -9.70 7.69
C ARG A 245 12.51 -9.75 6.58
N ASN A 246 13.76 -9.37 6.85
CA ASN A 246 14.86 -9.29 5.89
C ASN A 246 14.50 -8.45 4.65
N LEU A 247 13.84 -7.30 4.86
CA LEU A 247 13.41 -6.42 3.78
C LEU A 247 14.49 -5.43 3.32
N LEU A 248 15.49 -5.19 4.15
CA LEU A 248 16.67 -4.38 3.83
C LEU A 248 17.58 -5.10 2.81
#